data_AF-A0A955GGP4-F1
#
_entry.id   AF-A0A955GGP4-F1
#
_cell.length_a   1.000
_cell.length_b   1.000
_cell.length_c   1.000
_cell.angle_alpha   90.00
_cell.angle_beta   90.00
_cell.angle_gamma   90.00
#
_symmetry.space_group_name_H-M   'P 1'
#
loop_
_entity.id
_entity.type
_entity.pdbx_description
1 polymer ?
#
loop_
_entity_poly.entity_id
_entity_poly.type
_entity_poly.pdbx_seq_one_letter_code
_entity_poly.pdbx_strand_id
1 'polypeptide(L)'
;MNKAIPGIIPADDGMKKEEYDFAYSNAIRDLGYEKVLNHFGSIDHVIDHYEELLANNMPRSSAFFISTVIKKLVLGHPHDVLMNVFSANLSLQIEHDIDILEKLILKTKKPSKRTRIMFCSGHWLTGGMERVLSLLFDQLKDDYDIFLLTPYTDTQSRITVPDYVTSIRISSEMFVKHFDSLILAYALLLDINVVIGFMNMFAKQLNFYNISVGTDIKTVASNHEYYFYPYKSAGHYEVVKKRLEAFSNCTAIVWPLNFNAALCGLYVKNNYVIGNPNNPHFIQDGLKTPKDEIVLCVGRFDDYVKRIDRILECFALVIKKVPSAKLVIVGKYNRTAAISPHSPDTINDLIINLAIPEESIKFVGEVNNVDEYYSRAKVLLLTSNSEGFGMVVNEAAQFGVPTVCNYIPGIEDLVVNGTNGYVVEQGDMETMSEKVCDLLKNEKLRAKLGRGATKLVHTYEPSIIGDKWRFLIDSITKTGDVSSLGKRLNSRLGYKVSDQQLFMKILSTELNEIFYMATQNAYQRNHGYTHTLLLKIKRLPRRLSENIKFEGIIRTCIKIVSRSYKIVRKKVTK
;
A
#
# COMPACT_ATOMS: atom_id res chain seq x y z
N MET A 1 -23.65 -10.34 46.64
CA MET A 1 -24.52 -9.16 46.81
C MET A 1 -23.95 -8.00 46.00
N ASN A 2 -24.39 -7.94 44.74
CA ASN A 2 -24.50 -6.79 43.83
C ASN A 2 -23.77 -5.50 44.23
N LYS A 3 -22.48 -5.40 43.89
CA LYS A 3 -21.93 -4.07 43.59
C LYS A 3 -22.32 -3.75 42.15
N ALA A 4 -23.48 -3.13 41.99
CA ALA A 4 -23.84 -2.53 40.71
C ALA A 4 -22.77 -1.48 40.39
N ILE A 5 -22.22 -1.56 39.18
CA ILE A 5 -21.34 -0.55 38.64
C ILE A 5 -22.09 0.80 38.71
N PRO A 6 -21.52 1.86 39.33
CA PRO A 6 -22.22 3.13 39.49
C PRO A 6 -22.67 3.68 38.13
N GLY A 7 -23.97 3.89 37.96
CA GLY A 7 -24.56 4.35 36.70
C GLY A 7 -25.19 3.24 35.83
N ILE A 8 -25.08 1.97 36.20
CA ILE A 8 -25.79 0.86 35.54
C ILE A 8 -27.08 0.54 36.30
N ILE A 9 -28.21 0.65 35.61
CA ILE A 9 -29.52 0.22 36.13
C ILE A 9 -29.55 -1.32 36.16
N PRO A 10 -30.06 -1.98 37.21
CA PRO A 10 -30.29 -3.42 37.18
C PRO A 10 -31.12 -3.80 35.95
N ALA A 11 -30.85 -4.97 35.37
CA ALA A 11 -31.71 -5.46 34.28
C ALA A 11 -33.15 -5.56 34.80
N ASP A 12 -34.08 -4.88 34.13
CA ASP A 12 -35.51 -4.95 34.42
C ASP A 12 -36.20 -5.84 33.39
N ASP A 13 -37.29 -6.50 33.77
CA ASP A 13 -37.97 -7.55 33.00
C ASP A 13 -38.55 -7.08 31.64
N GLY A 14 -38.51 -5.77 31.35
CA GLY A 14 -38.98 -5.15 30.11
C GLY A 14 -37.91 -4.53 29.21
N MET A 15 -36.63 -4.54 29.61
CA MET A 15 -35.56 -3.90 28.84
C MET A 15 -35.13 -4.80 27.68
N LYS A 16 -35.03 -4.25 26.44
CA LYS A 16 -34.54 -5.06 25.32
C LYS A 16 -33.06 -5.37 25.50
N LYS A 17 -32.65 -6.54 25.04
CA LYS A 17 -31.26 -7.04 25.13
C LYS A 17 -30.25 -5.99 24.70
N GLU A 18 -30.50 -5.31 23.58
CA GLU A 18 -29.57 -4.35 23.02
C GLU A 18 -29.41 -3.09 23.89
N GLU A 19 -30.48 -2.65 24.55
CA GLU A 19 -30.49 -1.47 25.41
C GLU A 19 -29.65 -1.70 26.68
N TYR A 20 -29.73 -2.90 27.26
CA TYR A 20 -28.95 -3.26 28.44
C TYR A 20 -27.45 -3.37 28.12
N ASP A 21 -27.11 -4.03 27.02
CA ASP A 21 -25.73 -4.18 26.55
C ASP A 21 -25.07 -2.82 26.25
N PHE A 22 -25.83 -1.91 25.63
CA PHE A 22 -25.39 -0.54 25.37
C PHE A 22 -25.17 0.25 26.67
N ALA A 23 -26.10 0.17 27.64
CA ALA A 23 -25.97 0.83 28.93
C ALA A 23 -24.76 0.31 29.72
N TYR A 24 -24.55 -1.00 29.73
CA TYR A 24 -23.46 -1.63 30.49
C TYR A 24 -22.08 -1.27 29.90
N SER A 25 -21.96 -1.33 28.57
CA SER A 25 -20.73 -0.95 27.86
C SER A 25 -20.38 0.54 28.04
N ASN A 26 -21.38 1.42 28.00
CA ASN A 26 -21.20 2.86 28.24
C ASN A 26 -20.74 3.14 29.68
N ALA A 27 -21.28 2.45 30.68
CA ALA A 27 -20.88 2.68 32.07
C ALA A 27 -19.43 2.23 32.35
N ILE A 28 -18.99 1.10 31.80
CA ILE A 28 -17.57 0.69 31.87
C ILE A 28 -16.67 1.73 31.21
N ARG A 29 -17.08 2.25 30.05
CA ARG A 29 -16.36 3.32 29.34
C ARG A 29 -16.27 4.58 30.21
N ASP A 30 -17.38 5.02 30.78
CA ASP A 30 -17.48 6.31 31.48
C ASP A 30 -16.78 6.28 32.85
N LEU A 31 -16.67 5.11 33.48
CA LEU A 31 -15.91 4.94 34.72
C LEU A 31 -14.40 4.99 34.50
N GLY A 32 -13.91 4.44 33.39
CA GLY A 32 -12.49 4.29 33.13
C GLY A 32 -11.84 3.17 33.95
N TYR A 33 -10.75 2.63 33.40
CA TYR A 33 -10.09 1.39 33.88
C TYR A 33 -9.76 1.39 35.38
N GLU A 34 -9.13 2.45 35.90
CA GLU A 34 -8.75 2.52 37.31
C GLU A 34 -9.96 2.48 38.24
N LYS A 35 -11.09 3.09 37.86
CA LYS A 35 -12.30 3.04 38.69
C LYS A 35 -12.98 1.69 38.60
N VAL A 36 -12.95 1.02 37.45
CA VAL A 36 -13.45 -0.36 37.31
C VAL A 36 -12.62 -1.30 38.19
N LEU A 37 -11.29 -1.22 38.14
CA LEU A 37 -10.43 -2.02 39.02
C LEU A 37 -10.59 -1.66 40.50
N ASN A 38 -10.71 -0.38 40.85
CA ASN A 38 -10.98 0.02 42.24
C ASN A 38 -12.35 -0.46 42.72
N HIS A 39 -13.34 -0.56 41.82
CA HIS A 39 -14.69 -1.02 42.14
C HIS A 39 -14.74 -2.54 42.40
N PHE A 40 -14.07 -3.32 41.54
CA PHE A 40 -14.06 -4.78 41.63
C PHE A 40 -12.85 -5.35 42.41
N GLY A 41 -11.87 -4.53 42.76
CA GLY A 41 -10.70 -4.88 43.57
C GLY A 41 -9.59 -5.62 42.80
N SER A 42 -9.94 -6.46 41.83
CA SER A 42 -9.01 -7.13 40.92
C SER A 42 -9.69 -7.49 39.61
N ILE A 43 -8.91 -7.87 38.61
CA ILE A 43 -9.44 -8.38 37.34
C ILE A 43 -10.16 -9.72 37.50
N ASP A 44 -9.68 -10.58 38.40
CA ASP A 44 -10.28 -11.88 38.65
C ASP A 44 -11.71 -11.72 39.19
N HIS A 45 -11.96 -10.71 40.03
CA HIS A 45 -13.31 -10.41 40.50
C HIS A 45 -14.23 -9.81 39.43
N VAL A 46 -13.69 -9.09 38.43
CA VAL A 46 -14.48 -8.66 37.26
C VAL A 46 -14.91 -9.88 36.44
N ILE A 47 -14.02 -10.86 36.32
CA ILE A 47 -14.26 -12.13 35.64
C ILE A 47 -15.30 -12.97 36.39
N ASP A 48 -15.16 -13.10 37.71
CA ASP A 48 -16.09 -13.88 38.55
C ASP A 48 -17.50 -13.29 38.50
N HIS A 49 -17.62 -11.95 38.60
CA HIS A 49 -18.91 -11.28 38.48
C HIS A 49 -19.53 -11.49 37.08
N TYR A 50 -18.71 -11.57 36.05
CA TYR A 50 -19.16 -11.89 34.71
C TYR A 50 -19.61 -13.36 34.57
N GLU A 51 -18.88 -14.32 35.13
CA GLU A 51 -19.25 -15.74 35.12
C GLU A 51 -20.54 -15.99 35.92
N GLU A 52 -20.78 -15.21 36.98
CA GLU A 52 -22.05 -15.17 37.71
C GLU A 52 -23.21 -14.64 36.84
N LEU A 53 -23.00 -13.59 36.05
CA LEU A 53 -24.00 -13.10 35.10
C LEU A 53 -24.34 -14.15 34.03
N LEU A 54 -23.34 -14.87 33.50
CA LEU A 54 -23.54 -16.00 32.57
C LEU A 54 -24.37 -17.13 33.19
N ALA A 55 -24.10 -17.49 34.45
CA ALA A 55 -24.81 -18.55 35.16
C ALA A 55 -26.28 -18.21 35.39
N ASN A 56 -26.63 -16.93 35.42
CA ASN A 56 -27.99 -16.43 35.61
C ASN A 56 -28.75 -16.16 34.30
N ASN A 57 -28.36 -16.79 33.18
CA ASN A 57 -29.00 -16.65 31.86
C ASN A 57 -29.03 -15.22 31.30
N MET A 58 -28.14 -14.33 31.77
CA MET A 58 -27.98 -12.99 31.17
C MET A 58 -27.26 -13.10 29.80
N PRO A 59 -27.43 -12.12 28.90
CA PRO A 59 -27.02 -12.25 27.49
C PRO A 59 -25.51 -12.56 27.30
N ARG A 60 -25.21 -13.57 26.47
CA ARG A 60 -23.86 -14.14 26.27
C ARG A 60 -22.87 -13.21 25.59
N SER A 61 -23.31 -12.34 24.68
CA SER A 61 -22.46 -11.80 23.61
C SER A 61 -21.59 -10.60 24.03
N SER A 62 -22.18 -9.59 24.67
CA SER A 62 -21.47 -8.38 25.11
C SER A 62 -20.58 -8.66 26.32
N ALA A 63 -21.05 -9.52 27.21
CA ALA A 63 -20.35 -9.86 28.42
C ALA A 63 -19.21 -10.88 28.14
N PHE A 64 -19.35 -11.80 27.18
CA PHE A 64 -18.25 -12.66 26.69
C PHE A 64 -17.19 -11.85 25.96
N PHE A 65 -17.61 -10.86 25.17
CA PHE A 65 -16.73 -9.92 24.53
C PHE A 65 -15.95 -9.10 25.57
N ILE A 66 -16.62 -8.46 26.53
CA ILE A 66 -15.98 -7.69 27.62
C ILE A 66 -15.05 -8.58 28.45
N SER A 67 -15.45 -9.80 28.81
CA SER A 67 -14.59 -10.75 29.51
C SER A 67 -13.38 -11.17 28.69
N THR A 68 -13.53 -11.39 27.38
CA THR A 68 -12.41 -11.73 26.49
C THR A 68 -11.47 -10.55 26.28
N VAL A 69 -12.02 -9.35 26.09
CA VAL A 69 -11.30 -8.07 26.02
C VAL A 69 -10.52 -7.86 27.31
N ILE A 70 -11.13 -8.03 28.48
CA ILE A 70 -10.49 -7.89 29.79
C ILE A 70 -9.43 -8.97 30.00
N LYS A 71 -9.76 -10.27 29.84
CA LYS A 71 -8.82 -11.40 29.98
C LYS A 71 -7.62 -11.28 29.04
N LYS A 72 -7.82 -10.93 27.77
CA LYS A 72 -6.73 -10.85 26.78
C LYS A 72 -5.94 -9.56 26.84
N LEU A 73 -6.58 -8.41 27.04
CA LEU A 73 -5.90 -7.13 27.03
C LEU A 73 -5.20 -6.86 28.38
N VAL A 74 -5.88 -7.10 29.50
CA VAL A 74 -5.41 -6.62 30.81
C VAL A 74 -4.39 -7.57 31.45
N LEU A 75 -4.42 -8.87 31.18
CA LEU A 75 -3.45 -9.82 31.73
C LEU A 75 -2.10 -9.82 30.97
N GLY A 76 -1.99 -9.13 29.82
CA GLY A 76 -0.84 -9.25 28.92
C GLY A 76 -0.22 -7.95 28.38
N HIS A 77 -0.85 -6.77 28.53
CA HIS A 77 -0.40 -5.55 27.84
C HIS A 77 -0.33 -4.29 28.73
N PRO A 78 0.56 -3.32 28.40
CA PRO A 78 0.72 -2.08 29.19
C PRO A 78 -0.53 -1.18 29.22
N HIS A 79 -0.71 -0.44 30.32
CA HIS A 79 -1.87 0.45 30.57
C HIS A 79 -2.17 1.44 29.43
N ASP A 80 -1.14 2.04 28.81
CA ASP A 80 -1.35 3.02 27.73
C ASP A 80 -1.93 2.39 26.44
N VAL A 81 -1.57 1.12 26.18
CA VAL A 81 -2.14 0.33 25.07
C VAL A 81 -3.63 0.08 25.33
N LEU A 82 -3.98 -0.24 26.59
CA LEU A 82 -5.37 -0.41 27.02
C LEU A 82 -6.17 0.88 26.82
N MET A 83 -5.65 2.01 27.29
CA MET A 83 -6.34 3.29 27.17
C MET A 83 -6.56 3.69 25.71
N ASN A 84 -5.66 3.36 24.78
CA ASN A 84 -5.88 3.61 23.34
C ASN A 84 -7.00 2.74 22.72
N VAL A 85 -7.18 1.52 23.22
CA VAL A 85 -8.29 0.63 22.82
C VAL A 85 -9.61 1.12 23.43
N PHE A 86 -9.61 1.50 24.71
CA PHE A 86 -10.81 1.97 25.42
C PHE A 86 -11.26 3.39 25.02
N SER A 87 -10.32 4.32 24.82
CA SER A 87 -10.58 5.72 24.41
C SER A 87 -11.00 5.85 22.95
N ALA A 88 -10.82 4.82 22.12
CA ALA A 88 -11.30 4.78 20.74
C ALA A 88 -12.83 4.64 20.63
N ASN A 89 -13.57 4.93 21.70
CA ASN A 89 -15.00 4.81 21.82
C ASN A 89 -15.47 3.37 21.56
N LEU A 90 -15.41 2.57 22.62
CA LEU A 90 -16.25 1.37 22.78
C LEU A 90 -17.77 1.68 22.83
N SER A 91 -18.22 2.87 22.41
CA SER A 91 -19.49 2.99 21.67
C SER A 91 -19.33 2.39 20.27
N LEU A 92 -18.93 1.14 20.27
CA LEU A 92 -19.15 0.20 19.22
C LEU A 92 -20.67 0.25 18.98
N GLN A 93 -21.13 0.86 17.88
CA GLN A 93 -22.48 0.62 17.34
C GLN A 93 -22.53 -0.81 16.81
N ILE A 94 -22.24 -1.73 17.72
CA ILE A 94 -22.09 -3.14 17.50
C ILE A 94 -23.34 -3.78 18.10
N GLU A 95 -24.48 -3.54 17.47
CA GLU A 95 -25.55 -4.52 17.53
C GLU A 95 -25.34 -5.59 16.44
N HIS A 96 -24.62 -5.27 15.36
CA HIS A 96 -24.41 -6.20 14.23
C HIS A 96 -23.04 -6.91 14.20
N ASP A 97 -22.00 -6.36 14.83
CA ASP A 97 -20.62 -6.90 14.79
C ASP A 97 -20.23 -7.76 16.02
N ILE A 98 -21.01 -7.78 17.11
CA ILE A 98 -20.65 -8.48 18.36
C ILE A 98 -20.84 -9.97 18.12
N ASP A 99 -21.94 -10.33 17.46
CA ASP A 99 -22.19 -11.69 17.00
C ASP A 99 -21.13 -12.14 16.00
N ILE A 100 -20.66 -11.25 15.12
CA ILE A 100 -19.58 -11.55 14.15
C ILE A 100 -18.27 -11.78 14.88
N LEU A 101 -17.91 -10.88 15.80
CA LEU A 101 -16.66 -10.98 16.57
C LEU A 101 -16.69 -12.15 17.55
N GLU A 102 -17.82 -12.44 18.18
CA GLU A 102 -18.02 -13.63 18.99
C GLU A 102 -17.89 -14.89 18.13
N LYS A 103 -18.56 -14.96 16.96
CA LYS A 103 -18.37 -16.07 16.01
C LYS A 103 -16.92 -16.20 15.56
N LEU A 104 -16.21 -15.10 15.32
CA LEU A 104 -14.80 -15.10 14.96
C LEU A 104 -13.92 -15.61 16.11
N ILE A 105 -14.11 -15.12 17.33
CA ILE A 105 -13.40 -15.57 18.53
C ILE A 105 -13.69 -17.05 18.81
N LEU A 106 -14.94 -17.50 18.67
CA LEU A 106 -15.31 -18.90 18.81
C LEU A 106 -14.68 -19.77 17.72
N LYS A 107 -14.58 -19.27 16.49
CA LYS A 107 -13.89 -19.95 15.37
C LYS A 107 -12.37 -20.02 15.59
N THR A 108 -11.78 -19.01 16.22
CA THR A 108 -10.33 -18.92 16.51
C THR A 108 -9.94 -19.48 17.89
N LYS A 109 -10.90 -19.90 18.71
CA LYS A 109 -10.69 -20.48 20.06
C LYS A 109 -9.87 -21.76 20.06
N LYS A 110 -9.81 -22.49 18.93
CA LYS A 110 -8.87 -23.61 18.82
C LYS A 110 -7.46 -23.02 18.67
N PRO A 111 -6.53 -23.25 19.62
CA PRO A 111 -5.16 -22.79 19.48
C PRO A 111 -4.58 -23.40 18.20
N SER A 112 -4.32 -22.53 17.23
CA SER A 112 -3.60 -22.92 16.03
C SER A 112 -2.13 -22.95 16.36
N LYS A 113 -1.44 -24.01 15.95
CA LYS A 113 0.04 -24.03 15.99
C LYS A 113 0.64 -23.13 14.90
N ARG A 114 -0.16 -22.68 13.92
CA ARG A 114 0.29 -21.82 12.82
C ARG A 114 0.31 -20.36 13.24
N THR A 115 1.24 -19.62 12.68
CA THR A 115 1.28 -18.16 12.84
C THR A 115 0.04 -17.54 12.16
N ARG A 116 -0.65 -16.65 12.89
CA ARG A 116 -1.79 -15.89 12.42
C ARG A 116 -1.34 -14.55 11.84
N ILE A 117 -1.76 -14.26 10.62
CA ILE A 117 -1.40 -13.03 9.90
C ILE A 117 -2.66 -12.26 9.55
N MET A 118 -2.71 -10.98 9.90
CA MET A 118 -3.78 -10.08 9.48
C MET A 118 -3.27 -9.08 8.45
N PHE A 119 -3.90 -9.08 7.28
CA PHE A 119 -3.71 -8.09 6.24
C PHE A 119 -4.72 -6.95 6.41
N CYS A 120 -4.24 -5.70 6.38
CA CYS A 120 -5.09 -4.51 6.43
C CYS A 120 -5.07 -3.81 5.08
N SER A 121 -6.21 -3.81 4.38
CA SER A 121 -6.34 -3.24 3.04
C SER A 121 -7.53 -2.28 2.96
N GLY A 122 -7.58 -1.51 1.87
CA GLY A 122 -8.71 -0.65 1.55
C GLY A 122 -9.91 -1.46 1.04
N HIS A 123 -10.89 -0.77 0.47
CA HIS A 123 -12.05 -1.41 -0.14
C HIS A 123 -11.64 -2.50 -1.13
N TRP A 124 -12.24 -3.69 -1.00
CA TRP A 124 -11.93 -4.86 -1.81
C TRP A 124 -12.81 -4.89 -3.08
N LEU A 125 -12.47 -4.11 -4.11
CA LEU A 125 -13.36 -3.87 -5.25
C LEU A 125 -12.84 -4.48 -6.56
N THR A 126 -11.87 -3.84 -7.20
CA THR A 126 -11.42 -4.15 -8.57
C THR A 126 -9.95 -3.84 -8.80
N GLY A 127 -9.21 -3.41 -7.78
CA GLY A 127 -7.87 -2.86 -7.93
C GLY A 127 -6.78 -3.91 -8.20
N GLY A 128 -5.63 -3.43 -8.67
CA GLY A 128 -4.44 -4.26 -8.83
C GLY A 128 -3.91 -4.81 -7.49
N MET A 129 -4.23 -4.15 -6.38
CA MET A 129 -3.77 -4.55 -5.05
C MET A 129 -4.51 -5.77 -4.50
N GLU A 130 -5.81 -5.87 -4.73
CA GLU A 130 -6.64 -7.02 -4.36
C GLU A 130 -6.17 -8.27 -5.12
N ARG A 131 -5.76 -8.12 -6.39
CA ARG A 131 -5.14 -9.20 -7.16
C ARG A 131 -3.81 -9.65 -6.55
N VAL A 132 -2.95 -8.69 -6.20
CA VAL A 132 -1.66 -8.97 -5.55
C VAL A 132 -1.86 -9.69 -4.22
N LEU A 133 -2.81 -9.24 -3.40
CA LEU A 133 -3.14 -9.86 -2.12
C LEU A 133 -3.71 -11.27 -2.32
N SER A 134 -4.63 -11.48 -3.26
CA SER A 134 -5.19 -12.80 -3.57
C SER A 134 -4.09 -13.79 -3.95
N LEU A 135 -3.17 -13.39 -4.85
CA LEU A 135 -2.04 -14.23 -5.25
C LEU A 135 -1.12 -14.52 -4.07
N LEU A 136 -0.87 -13.54 -3.20
CA LEU A 136 -0.06 -13.71 -2.01
C LEU A 136 -0.73 -14.66 -1.00
N PHE A 137 -2.05 -14.57 -0.80
CA PHE A 137 -2.79 -15.48 0.08
C PHE A 137 -2.65 -16.92 -0.38
N ASP A 138 -2.75 -17.18 -1.68
CA ASP A 138 -2.56 -18.51 -2.23
C ASP A 138 -1.15 -19.06 -1.96
N GLN A 139 -0.14 -18.21 -1.90
CA GLN A 139 1.21 -18.64 -1.56
C GLN A 139 1.39 -18.89 -0.07
N LEU A 140 0.57 -18.32 0.81
CA LEU A 140 0.77 -18.33 2.26
C LEU A 140 -0.19 -19.27 3.02
N LYS A 141 -1.28 -19.72 2.39
CA LYS A 141 -2.39 -20.45 3.04
C LYS A 141 -2.00 -21.77 3.71
N ASP A 142 -0.94 -22.43 3.24
CA ASP A 142 -0.52 -23.74 3.79
C ASP A 142 0.30 -23.58 5.08
N ASP A 143 0.94 -22.43 5.26
CA ASP A 143 1.86 -22.15 6.38
C ASP A 143 1.19 -21.32 7.49
N TYR A 144 0.19 -20.50 7.12
CA TYR A 144 -0.36 -19.46 7.99
C TYR A 144 -1.89 -19.44 8.01
N ASP A 145 -2.44 -19.00 9.14
CA ASP A 145 -3.85 -18.65 9.23
C ASP A 145 -4.02 -17.18 8.80
N ILE A 146 -4.81 -16.94 7.75
CA ILE A 146 -4.89 -15.63 7.09
C ILE A 146 -6.18 -14.91 7.46
N PHE A 147 -6.05 -13.67 7.92
CA PHE A 147 -7.11 -12.74 8.20
C PHE A 147 -7.00 -11.52 7.28
N LEU A 148 -8.15 -10.98 6.86
CA LEU A 148 -8.22 -9.76 6.05
C LEU A 148 -9.17 -8.78 6.69
N LEU A 149 -8.65 -7.63 7.14
CA LEU A 149 -9.44 -6.50 7.63
C LEU A 149 -9.61 -5.46 6.51
N THR A 150 -10.86 -5.19 6.13
CA THR A 150 -11.25 -4.25 5.07
C THR A 150 -12.50 -3.46 5.47
N PRO A 151 -12.67 -2.21 5.01
CA PRO A 151 -13.99 -1.59 5.04
C PRO A 151 -15.00 -2.39 4.22
N TYR A 152 -16.25 -2.37 4.67
CA TYR A 152 -17.41 -2.93 3.98
C TYR A 152 -17.69 -2.15 2.68
N THR A 153 -18.24 -2.84 1.68
CA THR A 153 -18.63 -2.27 0.39
C THR A 153 -19.93 -2.90 -0.07
N ASP A 154 -20.92 -2.08 -0.45
CA ASP A 154 -22.16 -2.54 -1.10
C ASP A 154 -21.95 -2.96 -2.56
N THR A 155 -20.82 -2.56 -3.15
CA THR A 155 -20.49 -2.90 -4.53
C THR A 155 -19.94 -4.32 -4.61
N GLN A 156 -20.42 -5.09 -5.59
CA GLN A 156 -19.90 -6.43 -5.86
C GLN A 156 -18.43 -6.34 -6.31
N SER A 157 -17.56 -7.04 -5.58
CA SER A 157 -16.14 -7.15 -5.93
C SER A 157 -15.97 -8.02 -7.18
N ARG A 158 -15.01 -7.65 -8.06
CA ARG A 158 -14.59 -8.51 -9.18
C ARG A 158 -13.66 -9.64 -8.72
N ILE A 159 -13.06 -9.51 -7.55
CA ILE A 159 -12.15 -10.51 -6.97
C ILE A 159 -12.78 -11.01 -5.68
N THR A 160 -13.16 -12.28 -5.62
CA THR A 160 -13.70 -12.85 -4.39
C THR A 160 -12.59 -13.05 -3.36
N VAL A 161 -12.88 -12.74 -2.09
CA VAL A 161 -11.99 -13.14 -0.99
C VAL A 161 -12.08 -14.67 -0.87
N PRO A 162 -10.97 -15.41 -0.92
CA PRO A 162 -11.01 -16.87 -0.83
C PRO A 162 -11.59 -17.35 0.52
N ASP A 163 -12.33 -18.47 0.51
CA ASP A 163 -13.02 -18.97 1.72
C ASP A 163 -12.08 -19.36 2.88
N TYR A 164 -10.82 -19.68 2.55
CA TYR A 164 -9.79 -19.98 3.54
C TYR A 164 -9.24 -18.72 4.23
N VAL A 165 -9.57 -17.52 3.75
CA VAL A 165 -9.22 -16.25 4.38
C VAL A 165 -10.37 -15.82 5.28
N THR A 166 -10.06 -15.57 6.55
CA THR A 166 -11.05 -15.04 7.49
C THR A 166 -11.22 -13.53 7.27
N SER A 167 -12.31 -13.15 6.59
CA SER A 167 -12.66 -11.75 6.32
C SER A 167 -13.27 -11.08 7.55
N ILE A 168 -12.71 -9.94 7.94
CA ILE A 168 -13.24 -9.01 8.93
C ILE A 168 -13.64 -7.74 8.19
N ARG A 169 -14.92 -7.40 8.20
CA ARG A 169 -15.46 -6.22 7.52
C ARG A 169 -15.90 -5.21 8.56
N ILE A 170 -15.53 -3.94 8.37
CA ILE A 170 -15.94 -2.85 9.26
C ILE A 170 -16.70 -1.78 8.49
N SER A 171 -17.60 -1.05 9.14
CA SER A 171 -18.34 0.02 8.46
C SER A 171 -17.39 1.12 7.94
N SER A 172 -17.79 1.81 6.87
CA SER A 172 -17.01 2.93 6.31
C SER A 172 -16.76 4.04 7.33
N GLU A 173 -17.72 4.30 8.22
CA GLU A 173 -17.56 5.27 9.30
C GLU A 173 -16.45 4.86 10.28
N MET A 174 -16.49 3.60 10.73
CA MET A 174 -15.49 3.03 11.63
C MET A 174 -14.10 3.00 10.98
N PHE A 175 -14.03 2.68 9.68
CA PHE A 175 -12.81 2.73 8.89
C PHE A 175 -12.19 4.14 8.85
N VAL A 176 -13.00 5.19 8.69
CA VAL A 176 -12.48 6.56 8.66
C VAL A 176 -12.04 7.04 10.05
N LYS A 177 -12.84 6.75 11.09
CA LYS A 177 -12.65 7.32 12.43
C LYS A 177 -11.69 6.52 13.32
N HIS A 178 -11.74 5.19 13.26
CA HIS A 178 -11.20 4.30 14.31
C HIS A 178 -10.33 3.15 13.78
N PHE A 179 -9.93 3.15 12.50
CA PHE A 179 -9.22 2.02 11.90
C PHE A 179 -7.94 1.61 12.62
N ASP A 180 -7.16 2.57 13.13
CA ASP A 180 -5.97 2.30 13.95
C ASP A 180 -6.28 1.42 15.16
N SER A 181 -7.21 1.87 16.01
CA SER A 181 -7.57 1.16 17.23
C SER A 181 -8.32 -0.15 16.95
N LEU A 182 -9.07 -0.23 15.85
CA LEU A 182 -9.72 -1.47 15.42
C LEU A 182 -8.70 -2.53 15.00
N ILE A 183 -7.68 -2.17 14.22
CA ILE A 183 -6.60 -3.11 13.86
C ILE A 183 -6.01 -3.70 15.15
N LEU A 184 -5.67 -2.85 16.12
CA LEU A 184 -5.08 -3.29 17.38
C LEU A 184 -6.05 -4.19 18.17
N ALA A 185 -7.31 -3.80 18.30
CA ALA A 185 -8.32 -4.58 19.03
C ALA A 185 -8.53 -5.97 18.40
N TYR A 186 -8.75 -6.04 17.09
CA TYR A 186 -8.90 -7.32 16.38
C TYR A 186 -7.62 -8.16 16.45
N ALA A 187 -6.44 -7.54 16.34
CA ALA A 187 -5.18 -8.25 16.43
C ALA A 187 -5.02 -8.95 17.80
N LEU A 188 -5.33 -8.25 18.88
CA LEU A 188 -5.22 -8.77 20.24
C LEU A 188 -6.30 -9.82 20.54
N LEU A 189 -7.55 -9.57 20.14
CA LEU A 189 -8.66 -10.49 20.38
C LEU A 189 -8.54 -11.80 19.60
N LEU A 190 -7.94 -11.78 18.42
CA LEU A 190 -7.78 -12.94 17.55
C LEU A 190 -6.39 -13.58 17.63
N ASP A 191 -5.55 -13.15 18.59
CA ASP A 191 -4.17 -13.62 18.79
C ASP A 191 -3.34 -13.54 17.50
N ILE A 192 -3.46 -12.44 16.77
CA ILE A 192 -2.70 -12.19 15.54
C ILE A 192 -1.22 -11.99 15.89
N ASN A 193 -0.35 -12.76 15.25
CA ASN A 193 1.10 -12.65 15.47
C ASN A 193 1.72 -11.54 14.60
N VAL A 194 1.22 -11.38 13.36
CA VAL A 194 1.75 -10.42 12.39
C VAL A 194 0.63 -9.61 11.77
N VAL A 195 0.74 -8.28 11.81
CA VAL A 195 -0.14 -7.37 11.06
C VAL A 195 0.64 -6.78 9.90
N ILE A 196 0.11 -6.93 8.68
CA ILE A 196 0.69 -6.42 7.44
C ILE A 196 -0.23 -5.34 6.87
N GLY A 197 0.18 -4.08 6.98
CA GLY A 197 -0.57 -2.94 6.47
C GLY A 197 -0.23 -2.61 5.03
N PHE A 198 -1.23 -2.60 4.16
CA PHE A 198 -1.14 -2.28 2.73
C PHE A 198 -1.60 -0.84 2.42
N MET A 199 -2.05 -0.09 3.42
CA MET A 199 -2.58 1.27 3.27
C MET A 199 -1.66 2.35 3.88
N ASN A 200 -0.37 2.34 3.57
CA ASN A 200 0.59 3.27 4.21
C ASN A 200 0.52 4.73 3.71
N MET A 201 -0.45 5.02 2.86
CA MET A 201 -0.92 6.37 2.50
C MET A 201 -2.13 6.83 3.33
N PHE A 202 -2.60 6.01 4.28
CA PHE A 202 -3.69 6.33 5.19
C PHE A 202 -3.15 6.61 6.59
N ALA A 203 -3.42 7.80 7.13
CA ALA A 203 -2.87 8.26 8.40
C ALA A 203 -3.23 7.34 9.59
N LYS A 204 -4.40 6.70 9.55
CA LYS A 204 -4.84 5.75 10.57
C LYS A 204 -4.04 4.44 10.52
N GLN A 205 -3.77 3.88 9.34
CA GLN A 205 -2.85 2.75 9.21
C GLN A 205 -1.46 3.06 9.78
N LEU A 206 -0.95 4.27 9.55
CA LEU A 206 0.34 4.69 10.13
C LEU A 206 0.27 4.83 11.65
N ASN A 207 -0.85 5.31 12.19
CA ASN A 207 -1.03 5.49 13.63
C ASN A 207 -1.08 4.14 14.37
N PHE A 208 -1.64 3.09 13.74
CA PHE A 208 -1.62 1.73 14.27
C PHE A 208 -0.21 1.28 14.66
N TYR A 209 0.80 1.51 13.80
CA TYR A 209 2.17 1.09 14.11
C TYR A 209 2.71 1.75 15.38
N ASN A 210 2.33 3.00 15.67
CA ASN A 210 2.72 3.70 16.88
C ASN A 210 2.02 3.13 18.12
N ILE A 211 0.72 2.88 18.07
CA ILE A 211 -0.04 2.39 19.23
C ILE A 211 0.17 0.89 19.49
N SER A 212 0.72 0.15 18.52
CA SER A 212 1.10 -1.27 18.68
C SER A 212 2.41 -1.47 19.44
N VAL A 213 3.19 -0.40 19.66
CA VAL A 213 4.46 -0.48 20.40
C VAL A 213 4.20 -0.99 21.82
N GLY A 214 4.99 -1.96 22.26
CA GLY A 214 4.82 -2.61 23.57
C GLY A 214 3.89 -3.82 23.56
N THR A 215 3.30 -4.17 22.41
CA THR A 215 2.62 -5.45 22.20
C THR A 215 3.57 -6.48 21.58
N ASP A 216 3.19 -7.76 21.64
CA ASP A 216 3.92 -8.84 20.97
C ASP A 216 3.67 -8.93 19.45
N ILE A 217 2.73 -8.13 18.94
CA ILE A 217 2.36 -8.10 17.53
C ILE A 217 3.54 -7.59 16.69
N LYS A 218 3.95 -8.38 15.69
CA LYS A 218 4.92 -7.93 14.68
C LYS A 218 4.20 -7.14 13.61
N THR A 219 4.78 -6.01 13.22
CA THR A 219 4.18 -5.08 12.28
C THR A 219 4.99 -4.97 11.00
N VAL A 220 4.32 -5.11 9.85
CA VAL A 220 4.95 -4.96 8.53
C VAL A 220 4.22 -3.89 7.72
N ALA A 221 4.93 -2.85 7.32
CA ALA A 221 4.41 -1.84 6.39
C ALA A 221 4.73 -2.25 4.95
N SER A 222 3.75 -2.77 4.20
CA SER A 222 3.88 -3.10 2.77
C SER A 222 3.46 -1.90 1.92
N ASN A 223 4.42 -1.23 1.28
CA ASN A 223 4.17 -0.02 0.51
C ASN A 223 3.99 -0.36 -0.97
N HIS A 224 3.11 0.34 -1.68
CA HIS A 224 2.81 0.08 -3.09
C HIS A 224 2.71 1.36 -3.93
N GLU A 225 3.08 2.48 -3.33
CA GLU A 225 3.18 3.78 -3.94
C GLU A 225 4.63 4.16 -4.26
N TYR A 226 4.80 5.18 -5.09
CA TYR A 226 6.08 5.84 -5.24
C TYR A 226 6.45 6.59 -3.95
N TYR A 227 7.69 6.46 -3.49
CA TYR A 227 8.16 6.97 -2.19
C TYR A 227 7.80 8.44 -1.95
N PHE A 228 8.04 9.31 -2.95
CA PHE A 228 7.82 10.75 -2.83
C PHE A 228 6.38 11.20 -3.06
N TYR A 229 5.47 10.29 -3.44
CA TYR A 229 4.08 10.63 -3.74
C TYR A 229 3.39 11.52 -2.68
N PRO A 230 3.40 11.21 -1.36
CA PRO A 230 2.75 12.09 -0.36
C PRO A 230 3.43 13.45 -0.20
N TYR A 231 4.70 13.59 -0.62
CA TYR A 231 5.43 14.85 -0.55
C TYR A 231 5.09 15.79 -1.71
N LYS A 232 4.48 15.27 -2.79
CA LYS A 232 4.05 16.05 -3.96
C LYS A 232 2.58 16.45 -3.92
N SER A 233 1.85 16.12 -2.86
CA SER A 233 0.41 16.39 -2.79
C SER A 233 0.01 16.94 -1.42
N ALA A 234 -0.60 18.12 -1.41
CA ALA A 234 -1.03 18.82 -0.19
C ALA A 234 -2.05 18.00 0.63
N GLY A 235 -2.89 17.19 -0.02
CA GLY A 235 -3.87 16.33 0.63
C GLY A 235 -3.27 15.21 1.49
N HIS A 236 -1.97 14.94 1.35
CA HIS A 236 -1.27 13.87 2.08
C HIS A 236 -0.40 14.40 3.22
N TYR A 237 -0.70 15.60 3.72
CA TYR A 237 0.06 16.24 4.80
C TYR A 237 0.25 15.33 6.03
N GLU A 238 -0.83 14.75 6.53
CA GLU A 238 -0.81 13.92 7.73
C GLU A 238 0.04 12.67 7.55
N VAL A 239 0.08 12.12 6.33
CA VAL A 239 0.97 11.01 5.96
C VAL A 239 2.43 11.44 6.10
N VAL A 240 2.83 12.57 5.51
CA VAL A 240 4.20 13.09 5.61
C VAL A 240 4.62 13.32 7.07
N LYS A 241 3.69 13.80 7.91
CA LYS A 241 3.95 14.08 9.32
C LYS A 241 4.24 12.81 10.11
N LYS A 242 3.40 11.78 9.95
CA LYS A 242 3.38 10.53 10.73
C LYS A 242 4.33 9.45 10.19
N ARG A 243 4.53 9.36 8.87
CA ARG A 243 5.22 8.24 8.20
C ARG A 243 6.56 7.87 8.83
N LEU A 244 7.44 8.85 9.04
CA LEU A 244 8.79 8.58 9.54
C LEU A 244 8.80 7.97 10.94
N GLU A 245 7.90 8.40 11.81
CA GLU A 245 7.78 7.85 13.17
C GLU A 245 7.18 6.44 13.13
N ALA A 246 6.08 6.30 12.40
CA ALA A 246 5.39 5.04 12.20
C ALA A 246 6.30 3.95 11.61
N PHE A 247 7.11 4.30 10.62
CA PHE A 247 8.07 3.40 9.99
C PHE A 247 9.19 2.96 10.95
N SER A 248 9.69 3.86 11.78
CA SER A 248 10.69 3.50 12.81
C SER A 248 10.14 2.53 13.87
N ASN A 249 8.82 2.50 14.06
CA ASN A 249 8.12 1.61 14.98
C ASN A 249 7.69 0.28 14.35
N CYS A 250 7.80 0.14 13.02
CA CYS A 250 7.49 -1.11 12.34
C CYS A 250 8.53 -2.19 12.68
N THR A 251 8.12 -3.46 12.72
CA THR A 251 9.06 -4.59 12.78
C THR A 251 9.79 -4.77 11.44
N ALA A 252 9.09 -4.57 10.32
CA ALA A 252 9.69 -4.51 9.00
C ALA A 252 8.95 -3.55 8.06
N ILE A 253 9.65 -3.04 7.05
CA ILE A 253 9.08 -2.24 5.97
C ILE A 253 9.42 -2.94 4.66
N VAL A 254 8.46 -3.02 3.75
CA VAL A 254 8.60 -3.66 2.45
C VAL A 254 8.29 -2.65 1.35
N TRP A 255 9.16 -2.62 0.33
CA TRP A 255 8.91 -1.93 -0.93
C TRP A 255 9.07 -2.89 -2.12
N PRO A 256 8.28 -2.73 -3.19
CA PRO A 256 8.39 -3.55 -4.39
C PRO A 256 9.66 -3.31 -5.21
N LEU A 257 10.22 -2.10 -5.14
CA LEU A 257 11.37 -1.66 -5.95
C LEU A 257 12.54 -1.20 -5.07
N ASN A 258 13.75 -1.45 -5.54
CA ASN A 258 15.01 -1.11 -4.89
C ASN A 258 15.14 0.39 -4.65
N PHE A 259 14.74 1.23 -5.60
CA PHE A 259 14.84 2.68 -5.47
C PHE A 259 14.07 3.20 -4.24
N ASN A 260 12.81 2.78 -4.08
CA ASN A 260 11.97 3.18 -2.96
C ASN A 260 12.49 2.62 -1.63
N ALA A 261 12.96 1.37 -1.62
CA ALA A 261 13.59 0.79 -0.44
C ALA A 261 14.90 1.50 -0.07
N ALA A 262 15.74 1.87 -1.04
CA ALA A 262 16.97 2.62 -0.79
C ALA A 262 16.67 3.99 -0.17
N LEU A 263 15.62 4.66 -0.63
CA LEU A 263 15.14 5.91 -0.03
C LEU A 263 14.63 5.71 1.41
N CYS A 264 13.93 4.62 1.69
CA CYS A 264 13.51 4.31 3.06
C CYS A 264 14.69 3.96 3.97
N GLY A 265 15.67 3.21 3.42
CA GLY A 265 16.93 2.81 4.04
C GLY A 265 17.79 3.96 4.55
N LEU A 266 17.52 5.19 4.08
CA LEU A 266 18.16 6.42 4.54
C LEU A 266 17.89 6.73 6.02
N TYR A 267 16.80 6.21 6.58
CA TYR A 267 16.37 6.51 7.95
C TYR A 267 15.83 5.32 8.72
N VAL A 268 15.39 4.23 8.07
CA VAL A 268 15.00 2.98 8.74
C VAL A 268 15.84 1.81 8.23
N LYS A 269 16.42 1.02 9.15
CA LYS A 269 17.30 -0.11 8.82
C LYS A 269 16.56 -1.41 8.48
N ASN A 270 15.41 -1.66 9.11
CA ASN A 270 14.58 -2.85 8.92
C ASN A 270 13.65 -2.69 7.72
N ASN A 271 14.24 -2.37 6.57
CA ASN A 271 13.54 -2.08 5.33
C ASN A 271 14.07 -2.99 4.21
N TYR A 272 13.15 -3.61 3.46
CA TYR A 272 13.44 -4.72 2.56
C TYR A 272 12.70 -4.60 1.23
N VAL A 273 13.14 -5.39 0.25
CA VAL A 273 12.58 -5.43 -1.11
C VAL A 273 11.86 -6.76 -1.34
N ILE A 274 10.54 -6.68 -1.54
CA ILE A 274 9.71 -7.80 -2.00
C ILE A 274 8.76 -7.26 -3.06
N GLY A 275 8.96 -7.67 -4.32
CA GLY A 275 8.11 -7.29 -5.44
C GLY A 275 6.71 -7.90 -5.37
N ASN A 276 5.84 -7.50 -6.30
CA ASN A 276 4.52 -8.11 -6.42
C ASN A 276 4.62 -9.44 -7.20
N PRO A 277 3.79 -10.45 -6.86
CA PRO A 277 3.72 -11.70 -7.61
C PRO A 277 3.07 -11.47 -8.97
N ASN A 278 3.62 -12.12 -10.00
CA ASN A 278 3.03 -12.16 -11.33
C ASN A 278 1.74 -12.97 -11.36
N ASN A 279 0.91 -12.79 -12.38
CA ASN A 279 -0.27 -13.63 -12.56
C ASN A 279 0.15 -15.02 -13.11
N PRO A 280 0.00 -16.13 -12.36
CA PRO A 280 0.41 -17.45 -12.84
C PRO A 280 -0.34 -17.91 -14.09
N HIS A 281 -1.54 -17.38 -14.33
CA HIS A 281 -2.35 -17.74 -15.50
C HIS A 281 -1.82 -17.16 -16.81
N PHE A 282 -0.96 -16.13 -16.77
CA PHE A 282 -0.39 -15.50 -17.96
C PHE A 282 0.81 -16.24 -18.54
N ILE A 283 1.21 -17.36 -17.94
CA ILE A 283 2.27 -18.22 -18.46
C ILE A 283 1.69 -19.08 -19.59
N GLN A 284 1.66 -18.53 -20.80
CA GLN A 284 1.46 -19.29 -22.03
C GLN A 284 2.26 -18.64 -23.15
N ASP A 285 3.18 -19.41 -23.76
CA ASP A 285 3.68 -19.34 -25.14
C ASP A 285 3.63 -18.00 -25.92
N GLY A 286 3.72 -16.84 -25.27
CA GLY A 286 3.45 -15.53 -25.87
C GLY A 286 4.46 -15.15 -26.95
N LEU A 287 5.61 -15.82 -26.96
CA LEU A 287 6.61 -15.77 -28.02
C LEU A 287 6.19 -16.53 -29.29
N LYS A 288 5.24 -17.46 -29.22
CA LYS A 288 4.75 -18.30 -30.32
C LYS A 288 3.48 -17.74 -30.98
N THR A 289 2.74 -16.85 -30.30
CA THR A 289 1.53 -16.23 -30.87
C THR A 289 1.91 -15.13 -31.87
N PRO A 290 1.33 -15.12 -33.08
CA PRO A 290 1.47 -14.01 -34.01
C PRO A 290 1.07 -12.68 -33.37
N LYS A 291 1.91 -11.66 -33.51
CA LYS A 291 1.67 -10.32 -32.96
C LYS A 291 1.20 -9.36 -34.06
N ASP A 292 0.16 -8.59 -33.77
CA ASP A 292 -0.36 -7.54 -34.64
C ASP A 292 0.45 -6.25 -34.50
N GLU A 293 0.27 -5.29 -35.40
CA GLU A 293 0.91 -3.96 -35.34
C GLU A 293 0.30 -3.04 -34.28
N ILE A 294 0.17 -3.57 -33.06
CA ILE A 294 -0.43 -2.90 -31.91
C ILE A 294 0.67 -2.35 -31.00
N VAL A 295 0.56 -1.05 -30.71
CA VAL A 295 1.15 -0.37 -29.56
C VAL A 295 0.11 -0.38 -28.45
N LEU A 296 0.38 -1.12 -27.38
CA LEU A 296 -0.56 -1.32 -26.28
C LEU A 296 -0.25 -0.38 -25.13
N CYS A 297 -1.30 0.21 -24.55
CA CYS A 297 -1.25 0.94 -23.30
C CYS A 297 -2.31 0.36 -22.35
N VAL A 298 -1.90 -0.01 -21.14
CA VAL A 298 -2.80 -0.57 -20.12
C VAL A 298 -2.70 0.27 -18.86
N GLY A 299 -3.83 0.72 -18.33
CA GLY A 299 -3.84 1.49 -17.10
C GLY A 299 -5.10 2.32 -16.91
N ARG A 300 -5.08 3.13 -15.86
CA ARG A 300 -6.13 4.08 -15.56
C ARG A 300 -5.78 5.44 -16.18
N PHE A 301 -6.51 5.86 -17.20
CA PHE A 301 -6.26 7.08 -17.99
C PHE A 301 -7.27 8.19 -17.71
N ASP A 302 -8.08 8.08 -16.64
CA ASP A 302 -8.88 9.18 -16.09
C ASP A 302 -8.14 9.97 -15.00
N ASP A 303 -6.82 9.75 -14.86
CA ASP A 303 -5.92 10.56 -14.04
C ASP A 303 -4.69 11.06 -14.82
N TYR A 304 -3.98 12.04 -14.25
CA TYR A 304 -2.77 12.63 -14.85
C TYR A 304 -1.48 11.83 -14.57
N VAL A 305 -1.55 10.70 -13.84
CA VAL A 305 -0.37 9.90 -13.49
C VAL A 305 0.09 9.08 -14.70
N LYS A 306 -0.83 8.48 -15.45
CA LYS A 306 -0.52 7.63 -16.62
C LYS A 306 -0.16 8.41 -17.89
N ARG A 307 -0.40 9.73 -17.92
CA ARG A 307 0.05 10.64 -18.98
C ARG A 307 -0.33 10.19 -20.39
N ILE A 308 -1.64 10.14 -20.62
CA ILE A 308 -2.22 9.82 -21.93
C ILE A 308 -1.86 10.85 -23.01
N ASP A 309 -1.60 12.09 -22.62
CA ASP A 309 -1.04 13.14 -23.47
C ASP A 309 0.25 12.68 -24.16
N ARG A 310 1.21 12.16 -23.38
CA ARG A 310 2.48 11.64 -23.89
C ARG A 310 2.31 10.40 -24.77
N ILE A 311 1.30 9.57 -24.49
CA ILE A 311 0.97 8.41 -25.33
C ILE A 311 0.57 8.88 -26.72
N LEU A 312 -0.31 9.87 -26.80
CA LEU A 312 -0.80 10.43 -28.06
C LEU A 312 0.31 11.17 -28.81
N GLU A 313 1.12 11.98 -28.13
CA GLU A 313 2.28 12.66 -28.71
C GLU A 313 3.27 11.66 -29.35
N CYS A 314 3.64 10.62 -28.60
CA CYS A 314 4.51 9.55 -29.11
C CYS A 314 3.87 8.83 -30.30
N PHE A 315 2.58 8.47 -30.20
CA PHE A 315 1.91 7.73 -31.25
C PHE A 315 1.70 8.54 -32.54
N ALA A 316 1.50 9.87 -32.44
CA ALA A 316 1.45 10.77 -33.59
C ALA A 316 2.76 10.76 -34.41
N LEU A 317 3.90 10.55 -33.76
CA LEU A 317 5.19 10.36 -34.44
C LEU A 317 5.33 8.94 -35.01
N VAL A 318 4.83 7.93 -34.31
CA VAL A 318 4.84 6.53 -34.76
C VAL A 318 4.00 6.34 -36.03
N ILE A 319 2.76 6.85 -36.07
CA ILE A 319 1.84 6.62 -37.20
C ILE A 319 2.35 7.23 -38.51
N LYS A 320 3.13 8.32 -38.44
CA LYS A 320 3.83 8.91 -39.60
C LYS A 320 4.88 7.97 -40.19
N LYS A 321 5.56 7.18 -39.34
CA LYS A 321 6.62 6.24 -39.73
C LYS A 321 6.09 4.83 -39.99
N VAL A 322 4.96 4.45 -39.41
CA VAL A 322 4.30 3.14 -39.50
C VAL A 322 2.78 3.33 -39.65
N PRO A 323 2.27 3.66 -40.85
CA PRO A 323 0.86 4.01 -41.05
C PRO A 323 -0.15 2.90 -40.73
N SER A 324 0.29 1.64 -40.72
CA SER A 324 -0.52 0.48 -40.36
C SER A 324 -0.65 0.25 -38.84
N ALA A 325 0.14 0.96 -38.02
CA ALA A 325 0.14 0.79 -36.57
C ALA A 325 -1.21 1.18 -35.96
N LYS A 326 -1.60 0.45 -34.90
CA LYS A 326 -2.79 0.75 -34.09
C LYS A 326 -2.38 1.01 -32.65
N LEU A 327 -2.88 2.09 -32.08
CA LEU A 327 -2.80 2.38 -30.66
C LEU A 327 -4.01 1.75 -29.96
N VAL A 328 -3.78 0.86 -28.99
CA VAL A 328 -4.85 0.24 -28.22
C VAL A 328 -4.71 0.64 -26.76
N ILE A 329 -5.75 1.29 -26.22
CA ILE A 329 -5.78 1.82 -24.86
C ILE A 329 -6.80 1.03 -24.06
N VAL A 330 -6.31 0.28 -23.07
CA VAL A 330 -7.11 -0.60 -22.20
C VAL A 330 -7.14 -0.08 -20.78
N GLY A 331 -8.34 0.05 -20.23
CA GLY A 331 -8.62 0.58 -18.91
C GLY A 331 -9.47 1.86 -18.96
N LYS A 332 -9.81 2.39 -17.78
CA LYS A 332 -10.74 3.52 -17.65
C LYS A 332 -10.16 4.79 -18.27
N TYR A 333 -10.97 5.54 -19.01
CA TYR A 333 -10.59 6.81 -19.61
C TYR A 333 -11.80 7.75 -19.67
N ASN A 334 -11.56 9.05 -19.86
CA ASN A 334 -12.61 10.01 -20.18
C ASN A 334 -12.11 10.93 -21.30
N ARG A 335 -12.72 10.83 -22.49
CA ARG A 335 -12.25 11.55 -23.69
C ARG A 335 -12.51 13.04 -23.66
N THR A 336 -13.49 13.50 -22.88
CA THR A 336 -13.96 14.89 -22.84
C THR A 336 -13.60 15.61 -21.55
N ALA A 337 -13.02 14.91 -20.58
CA ALA A 337 -12.43 15.55 -19.41
C ALA A 337 -11.07 16.15 -19.75
N ALA A 338 -10.71 17.22 -19.03
CA ALA A 338 -9.38 17.79 -19.08
C ALA A 338 -8.34 16.73 -18.68
N ILE A 339 -7.29 16.57 -19.49
CA ILE A 339 -6.25 15.56 -19.30
C ILE A 339 -5.29 15.90 -18.16
N SER A 340 -5.19 17.18 -17.80
CA SER A 340 -4.24 17.70 -16.81
C SER A 340 -4.88 18.80 -15.97
N PRO A 341 -4.52 18.94 -14.68
CA PRO A 341 -4.91 20.10 -13.88
C PRO A 341 -4.42 21.45 -14.43
N HIS A 342 -3.48 21.43 -15.38
CA HIS A 342 -2.81 22.63 -15.91
C HIS A 342 -3.16 22.95 -17.36
N SER A 343 -3.94 22.11 -18.05
CA SER A 343 -4.41 22.36 -19.40
C SER A 343 -5.89 22.01 -19.52
N PRO A 344 -6.72 22.85 -20.16
CA PRO A 344 -8.11 22.49 -20.46
C PRO A 344 -8.24 21.42 -21.54
N ASP A 345 -7.16 21.09 -22.25
CA ASP A 345 -7.18 20.15 -23.38
C ASP A 345 -7.73 18.79 -22.96
N THR A 346 -8.59 18.25 -23.81
CA THR A 346 -9.14 16.90 -23.68
C THR A 346 -8.36 15.92 -24.57
N ILE A 347 -8.63 14.62 -24.41
CA ILE A 347 -8.09 13.59 -25.30
C ILE A 347 -8.51 13.86 -26.75
N ASN A 348 -9.75 14.30 -26.96
CA ASN A 348 -10.25 14.62 -28.30
C ASN A 348 -9.51 15.79 -28.92
N ASP A 349 -9.26 16.84 -28.14
CA ASP A 349 -8.51 18.01 -28.63
C ASP A 349 -7.10 17.60 -29.05
N LEU A 350 -6.42 16.77 -28.25
CA LEU A 350 -5.09 16.26 -28.60
C LEU A 350 -5.09 15.40 -29.87
N ILE A 351 -6.06 14.50 -30.05
CA ILE A 351 -6.16 13.67 -31.26
C ILE A 351 -6.27 14.56 -32.51
N ILE A 352 -7.12 15.60 -32.45
CA ILE A 352 -7.30 16.57 -33.54
C ILE A 352 -6.03 17.38 -33.76
N ASN A 353 -5.47 17.96 -32.71
CA ASN A 353 -4.29 18.84 -32.78
C ASN A 353 -3.04 18.11 -33.27
N LEU A 354 -2.89 16.84 -32.90
CA LEU A 354 -1.79 15.98 -33.33
C LEU A 354 -2.05 15.32 -34.70
N ALA A 355 -3.23 15.54 -35.29
CA ALA A 355 -3.67 14.98 -36.56
C ALA A 355 -3.56 13.44 -36.62
N ILE A 356 -3.97 12.76 -35.54
CA ILE A 356 -3.97 11.30 -35.48
C ILE A 356 -5.26 10.77 -36.13
N PRO A 357 -5.17 9.84 -37.11
CA PRO A 357 -6.37 9.25 -37.71
C PRO A 357 -7.19 8.48 -36.67
N GLU A 358 -8.50 8.77 -36.55
CA GLU A 358 -9.36 8.19 -35.52
C GLU A 358 -9.38 6.65 -35.58
N GLU A 359 -9.36 6.07 -36.78
CA GLU A 359 -9.34 4.62 -37.00
C GLU A 359 -8.03 3.96 -36.56
N SER A 360 -6.98 4.74 -36.28
CA SER A 360 -5.69 4.24 -35.78
C SER A 360 -5.66 4.10 -34.25
N ILE A 361 -6.66 4.61 -33.53
CA ILE A 361 -6.76 4.51 -32.07
C ILE A 361 -7.99 3.68 -31.68
N LYS A 362 -7.80 2.73 -30.76
CA LYS A 362 -8.89 1.98 -30.14
C LYS A 362 -8.89 2.20 -28.64
N PHE A 363 -9.93 2.88 -28.16
CA PHE A 363 -10.25 2.96 -26.74
C PHE A 363 -11.14 1.78 -26.35
N VAL A 364 -10.62 0.87 -25.53
CA VAL A 364 -11.30 -0.38 -25.16
C VAL A 364 -12.15 -0.22 -23.91
N GLY A 365 -11.69 0.59 -22.95
CA GLY A 365 -12.30 0.69 -21.63
C GLY A 365 -11.80 -0.39 -20.67
N GLU A 366 -12.46 -0.51 -19.53
CA GLU A 366 -12.11 -1.52 -18.52
C GLU A 366 -12.55 -2.92 -18.97
N VAL A 367 -11.61 -3.87 -18.95
CA VAL A 367 -11.86 -5.27 -19.31
C VAL A 367 -11.57 -6.19 -18.14
N ASN A 368 -12.22 -7.37 -18.11
CA ASN A 368 -11.92 -8.41 -17.13
C ASN A 368 -10.74 -9.29 -17.55
N ASN A 369 -10.54 -9.47 -18.86
CA ASN A 369 -9.46 -10.26 -19.43
C ASN A 369 -8.58 -9.34 -20.30
N VAL A 370 -7.34 -9.12 -19.87
CA VAL A 370 -6.37 -8.26 -20.55
C VAL A 370 -5.42 -9.07 -21.45
N ASP A 371 -5.43 -10.40 -21.31
CA ASP A 371 -4.50 -11.36 -21.90
C ASP A 371 -4.60 -11.33 -23.44
N GLU A 372 -5.80 -11.15 -23.98
CA GLU A 372 -6.02 -11.03 -25.43
C GLU A 372 -5.27 -9.82 -26.03
N TYR A 373 -5.08 -8.75 -25.25
CA TYR A 373 -4.39 -7.55 -25.70
C TYR A 373 -2.87 -7.75 -25.63
N TYR A 374 -2.37 -8.29 -24.52
CA TYR A 374 -0.95 -8.61 -24.40
C TYR A 374 -0.47 -9.67 -25.39
N SER A 375 -1.28 -10.70 -25.61
CA SER A 375 -0.94 -11.79 -26.54
C SER A 375 -0.79 -11.30 -27.99
N ARG A 376 -1.49 -10.23 -28.39
CA ARG A 376 -1.46 -9.67 -29.75
C ARG A 376 -0.52 -8.46 -29.90
N ALA A 377 -0.18 -7.76 -28.83
CA ALA A 377 0.64 -6.56 -28.89
C ALA A 377 2.09 -6.82 -29.30
N LYS A 378 2.67 -5.92 -30.11
CA LYS A 378 4.11 -5.92 -30.43
C LYS A 378 4.93 -5.17 -29.37
N VAL A 379 4.36 -4.14 -28.77
CA VAL A 379 5.04 -3.25 -27.81
C VAL A 379 4.06 -2.81 -26.74
N LEU A 380 4.50 -2.81 -25.47
CA LEU A 380 3.84 -2.06 -24.40
C LEU A 380 4.46 -0.66 -24.33
N LEU A 381 3.63 0.38 -24.31
CA LEU A 381 4.05 1.76 -24.12
C LEU A 381 3.58 2.28 -22.75
N LEU A 382 4.52 2.74 -21.92
CA LEU A 382 4.27 3.25 -20.57
C LEU A 382 4.88 4.65 -20.39
N THR A 383 4.06 5.68 -20.22
CA THR A 383 4.48 7.10 -20.19
C THR A 383 4.32 7.78 -18.82
N SER A 384 4.09 6.96 -17.79
CA SER A 384 3.67 7.40 -16.46
C SER A 384 4.65 8.40 -15.81
N ASN A 385 4.12 9.33 -15.02
CA ASN A 385 4.93 10.22 -14.17
C ASN A 385 5.59 9.49 -13.00
N SER A 386 4.94 8.44 -12.48
CA SER A 386 5.38 7.67 -11.32
C SER A 386 4.75 6.29 -11.34
N GLU A 387 5.46 5.28 -10.83
CA GLU A 387 4.98 3.93 -10.62
C GLU A 387 5.37 3.45 -9.21
N GLY A 388 4.48 2.68 -8.56
CA GLY A 388 4.83 1.99 -7.31
C GLY A 388 5.60 0.69 -7.57
N PHE A 389 5.12 -0.09 -8.55
CA PHE A 389 5.80 -1.28 -9.05
C PHE A 389 5.79 -1.28 -10.58
N GLY A 390 4.61 -1.22 -11.20
CA GLY A 390 4.45 -1.30 -12.66
C GLY A 390 3.97 -2.67 -13.13
N MET A 391 2.87 -3.18 -12.55
CA MET A 391 2.32 -4.52 -12.86
C MET A 391 2.18 -4.78 -14.36
N VAL A 392 1.72 -3.79 -15.13
CA VAL A 392 1.52 -3.91 -16.58
C VAL A 392 2.80 -4.26 -17.35
N VAL A 393 3.97 -3.88 -16.83
CA VAL A 393 5.28 -4.23 -17.41
C VAL A 393 5.54 -5.73 -17.24
N ASN A 394 5.30 -6.25 -16.03
CA ASN A 394 5.43 -7.68 -15.77
C ASN A 394 4.38 -8.48 -16.57
N GLU A 395 3.13 -8.05 -16.57
CA GLU A 395 2.07 -8.71 -17.34
C GLU A 395 2.44 -8.79 -18.82
N ALA A 396 2.87 -7.69 -19.45
CA ALA A 396 3.36 -7.70 -20.83
C ALA A 396 4.58 -8.62 -21.04
N ALA A 397 5.52 -8.63 -20.09
CA ALA A 397 6.71 -9.46 -20.14
C ALA A 397 6.38 -10.98 -20.12
N GLN A 398 5.31 -11.40 -19.44
CA GLN A 398 4.83 -12.79 -19.46
C GLN A 398 4.38 -13.22 -20.86
N PHE A 399 3.89 -12.30 -21.69
CA PHE A 399 3.53 -12.54 -23.09
C PHE A 399 4.68 -12.28 -24.07
N GLY A 400 5.91 -12.08 -23.57
CA GLY A 400 7.09 -11.77 -24.39
C GLY A 400 7.00 -10.41 -25.09
N VAL A 401 6.22 -9.48 -24.57
CA VAL A 401 6.05 -8.14 -25.13
C VAL A 401 7.08 -7.18 -24.51
N PRO A 402 8.03 -6.64 -25.29
CA PRO A 402 8.97 -5.65 -24.77
C PRO A 402 8.25 -4.33 -24.46
N THR A 403 8.74 -3.65 -23.43
CA THR A 403 8.20 -2.36 -22.98
C THR A 403 9.07 -1.21 -23.46
N VAL A 404 8.46 -0.15 -23.97
CA VAL A 404 9.10 1.16 -24.12
C VAL A 404 8.48 2.07 -23.08
N CYS A 405 9.31 2.64 -22.20
CA CYS A 405 8.83 3.53 -21.16
C CYS A 405 9.74 4.73 -20.97
N ASN A 406 9.20 5.83 -20.44
CA ASN A 406 10.06 6.88 -19.92
C ASN A 406 10.76 6.41 -18.65
N TYR A 407 11.84 7.11 -18.31
CA TYR A 407 12.53 6.92 -17.05
C TYR A 407 11.57 7.28 -15.90
N ILE A 408 11.41 6.32 -14.99
CA ILE A 408 10.68 6.45 -13.73
C ILE A 408 11.59 5.84 -12.67
N PRO A 409 11.84 6.49 -11.53
CA PRO A 409 12.78 5.95 -10.55
C PRO A 409 12.39 4.55 -10.05
N GLY A 410 13.30 3.59 -10.19
CA GLY A 410 13.06 2.18 -9.86
C GLY A 410 12.54 1.33 -11.01
N ILE A 411 12.20 1.90 -12.17
CA ILE A 411 11.74 1.13 -13.34
C ILE A 411 12.82 0.19 -13.88
N GLU A 412 14.10 0.49 -13.61
CA GLU A 412 15.25 -0.33 -13.99
C GLU A 412 15.23 -1.74 -13.38
N ASP A 413 14.49 -1.95 -12.30
CA ASP A 413 14.25 -3.28 -11.73
C ASP A 413 13.35 -4.15 -12.64
N LEU A 414 12.49 -3.50 -13.45
CA LEU A 414 11.54 -4.16 -14.36
C LEU A 414 11.91 -4.03 -15.85
N VAL A 415 12.61 -2.97 -16.24
CA VAL A 415 13.02 -2.70 -17.63
C VAL A 415 14.50 -2.37 -17.68
N VAL A 416 15.29 -3.34 -18.11
CA VAL A 416 16.71 -3.21 -18.41
C VAL A 416 16.86 -2.76 -19.87
N ASN A 417 17.27 -1.50 -20.05
CA ASN A 417 17.40 -0.85 -21.35
C ASN A 417 18.20 -1.71 -22.37
N GLY A 418 17.62 -1.94 -23.54
CA GLY A 418 18.20 -2.77 -24.61
C GLY A 418 18.22 -4.28 -24.35
N THR A 419 17.72 -4.75 -23.19
CA THR A 419 17.68 -6.18 -22.83
C THR A 419 16.27 -6.74 -22.90
N ASN A 420 15.31 -6.11 -22.25
CA ASN A 420 13.90 -6.52 -22.26
C ASN A 420 12.92 -5.40 -22.68
N GLY A 421 13.46 -4.24 -23.05
CA GLY A 421 12.70 -3.06 -23.40
C GLY A 421 13.61 -1.86 -23.57
N TYR A 422 13.03 -0.67 -23.63
CA TYR A 422 13.76 0.59 -23.69
C TYR A 422 13.26 1.55 -22.62
N VAL A 423 14.21 2.19 -21.94
CA VAL A 423 13.96 3.27 -21.00
C VAL A 423 14.49 4.56 -21.63
N VAL A 424 13.61 5.51 -21.89
CA VAL A 424 13.94 6.80 -22.53
C VAL A 424 13.86 7.95 -21.53
N GLU A 425 14.55 9.06 -21.78
CA GLU A 425 14.43 10.21 -20.89
C GLU A 425 13.00 10.77 -20.87
N GLN A 426 12.60 11.33 -19.72
CA GLN A 426 11.26 11.86 -19.57
C GLN A 426 11.06 13.10 -20.46
N GLY A 427 10.01 13.06 -21.30
CA GLY A 427 9.70 14.15 -22.24
C GLY A 427 10.32 13.99 -23.63
N ASP A 428 11.20 13.01 -23.84
CA ASP A 428 11.78 12.72 -25.14
C ASP A 428 10.87 11.79 -25.98
N MET A 429 9.79 12.37 -26.52
CA MET A 429 8.82 11.63 -27.33
C MET A 429 9.39 11.21 -28.69
N GLU A 430 10.40 11.92 -29.19
CA GLU A 430 11.07 11.57 -30.45
C GLU A 430 11.81 10.24 -30.30
N THR A 431 12.73 10.14 -29.33
CA THR A 431 13.45 8.89 -29.04
C THR A 431 12.48 7.77 -28.66
N MET A 432 11.43 8.07 -27.89
CA MET A 432 10.39 7.10 -27.54
C MET A 432 9.74 6.51 -28.80
N SER A 433 9.30 7.38 -29.72
CA SER A 433 8.66 6.97 -30.98
C SER A 433 9.57 6.15 -31.87
N GLU A 434 10.87 6.46 -31.89
CA GLU A 434 11.88 5.70 -32.63
C GLU A 434 12.00 4.28 -32.10
N LYS A 435 12.09 4.11 -30.77
CA LYS A 435 12.16 2.78 -30.15
C LYS A 435 10.88 1.97 -30.37
N VAL A 436 9.72 2.61 -30.37
CA VAL A 436 8.46 1.95 -30.75
C VAL A 436 8.50 1.52 -32.22
N CYS A 437 8.92 2.39 -33.14
CA CYS A 437 9.05 2.08 -34.56
C CYS A 437 10.02 0.93 -34.82
N ASP A 438 11.18 0.90 -34.15
CA ASP A 438 12.16 -0.16 -34.24
C ASP A 438 11.53 -1.52 -33.89
N LEU A 439 10.74 -1.58 -32.82
CA LEU A 439 10.10 -2.82 -32.37
C LEU A 439 8.91 -3.24 -33.24
N LEU A 440 8.18 -2.29 -33.83
CA LEU A 440 7.11 -2.59 -34.78
C LEU A 440 7.66 -3.22 -36.06
N LYS A 441 8.74 -2.64 -36.60
CA LYS A 441 9.36 -3.00 -37.89
C LYS A 441 10.34 -4.18 -37.80
N ASN A 442 11.06 -4.33 -36.70
CA ASN A 442 12.13 -5.33 -36.57
C ASN A 442 11.70 -6.51 -35.68
N GLU A 443 11.20 -7.57 -36.31
CA GLU A 443 10.79 -8.79 -35.62
C GLU A 443 11.93 -9.47 -34.86
N LYS A 444 13.15 -9.52 -35.41
CA LYS A 444 14.30 -10.15 -34.75
C LYS A 444 14.66 -9.43 -33.45
N LEU A 445 14.68 -8.10 -33.49
CA LEU A 445 14.91 -7.27 -32.31
C LEU A 445 13.79 -7.46 -31.29
N ARG A 446 12.53 -7.39 -31.72
CA ARG A 446 11.36 -7.58 -30.85
C ARG A 446 11.40 -8.94 -30.16
N ALA A 447 11.68 -10.02 -30.90
CA ALA A 447 11.79 -11.37 -30.35
C ALA A 447 12.97 -11.50 -29.36
N LYS A 448 14.10 -10.83 -29.64
CA LYS A 448 15.25 -10.78 -28.72
C LYS A 448 14.85 -10.12 -27.40
N LEU A 449 14.25 -8.93 -27.44
CA LEU A 449 13.84 -8.21 -26.23
C LEU A 449 12.70 -8.93 -25.51
N GLY A 450 11.75 -9.52 -26.24
CA GLY A 450 10.67 -10.33 -25.69
C GLY A 450 11.18 -11.51 -24.87
N ARG A 451 12.19 -12.24 -25.36
CA ARG A 451 12.87 -13.29 -24.58
C ARG A 451 13.55 -12.74 -23.32
N GLY A 452 14.15 -11.54 -23.42
CA GLY A 452 14.70 -10.83 -22.27
C GLY A 452 13.62 -10.51 -21.23
N ALA A 453 12.44 -10.09 -21.67
CA ALA A 453 11.30 -9.77 -20.82
C ALA A 453 10.79 -11.01 -20.07
N THR A 454 10.56 -12.11 -20.78
CA THR A 454 10.18 -13.39 -20.18
C THR A 454 11.25 -13.89 -19.20
N LYS A 455 12.54 -13.70 -19.48
CA LYS A 455 13.60 -14.08 -18.53
C LYS A 455 13.52 -13.29 -17.22
N LEU A 456 13.30 -11.97 -17.30
CA LEU A 456 13.25 -11.13 -16.11
C LEU A 456 11.99 -11.41 -15.28
N VAL A 457 10.84 -11.64 -15.93
CA VAL A 457 9.58 -11.82 -15.21
C VAL A 457 9.61 -13.03 -14.26
N HIS A 458 10.45 -14.06 -14.53
CA HIS A 458 10.66 -15.17 -13.61
C HIS A 458 11.12 -14.75 -12.21
N THR A 459 11.75 -13.59 -12.01
CA THR A 459 12.15 -13.12 -10.65
C THR A 459 10.96 -12.74 -9.76
N TYR A 460 9.77 -12.63 -10.35
CA TYR A 460 8.51 -12.25 -9.71
C TYR A 460 7.46 -13.36 -9.76
N GLU A 461 7.86 -14.62 -10.03
CA GLU A 461 6.94 -15.76 -9.91
C GLU A 461 6.27 -15.79 -8.53
N PRO A 462 4.98 -16.16 -8.46
CA PRO A 462 4.25 -16.25 -7.19
C PRO A 462 5.01 -17.03 -6.11
N SER A 463 5.57 -18.19 -6.44
CA SER A 463 6.35 -19.02 -5.52
C SER A 463 7.56 -18.28 -4.94
N ILE A 464 8.34 -17.60 -5.80
CA ILE A 464 9.52 -16.83 -5.39
C ILE A 464 9.14 -15.65 -4.50
N ILE A 465 8.05 -14.95 -4.81
CA ILE A 465 7.54 -13.86 -3.98
C ILE A 465 6.98 -14.38 -2.65
N GLY A 466 6.23 -15.48 -2.69
CA GLY A 466 5.73 -16.19 -1.51
C GLY A 466 6.86 -16.62 -0.57
N ASP A 467 7.96 -17.15 -1.12
CA ASP A 467 9.13 -17.54 -0.34
C ASP A 467 9.83 -16.37 0.34
N LYS A 468 9.85 -15.19 -0.30
CA LYS A 468 10.37 -13.96 0.32
C LYS A 468 9.48 -13.51 1.47
N TRP A 469 8.15 -13.57 1.31
CA TRP A 469 7.20 -13.25 2.37
C TRP A 469 7.28 -14.23 3.53
N ARG A 470 7.26 -15.55 3.27
CA ARG A 470 7.52 -16.60 4.27
C ARG A 470 8.79 -16.32 5.05
N PHE A 471 9.90 -16.07 4.34
CA PHE A 471 11.19 -15.82 4.97
C PHE A 471 11.17 -14.59 5.87
N LEU A 472 10.49 -13.52 5.45
CA LEU A 472 10.30 -12.32 6.27
C LEU A 472 9.48 -12.63 7.52
N ILE A 473 8.27 -13.18 7.34
CA ILE A 473 7.31 -13.49 8.40
C ILE A 473 7.94 -14.43 9.44
N ASP A 474 8.49 -15.56 9.00
CA ASP A 474 9.16 -16.51 9.89
C ASP A 474 10.34 -15.89 10.63
N SER A 475 11.09 -15.02 9.95
CA SER A 475 12.24 -14.38 10.57
C SER A 475 11.85 -13.42 11.68
N ILE A 476 10.75 -12.69 11.53
CA ILE A 476 10.30 -11.71 12.52
C ILE A 476 9.48 -12.33 13.65
N THR A 477 8.87 -13.50 13.44
CA THR A 477 8.12 -14.23 14.46
C THR A 477 8.98 -15.18 15.29
N LYS A 478 10.07 -15.73 14.72
CA LYS A 478 11.02 -16.57 15.48
C LYS A 478 11.81 -15.71 16.47
N THR A 479 11.56 -15.93 17.75
CA THR A 479 12.25 -15.30 18.89
C THR A 479 13.71 -15.74 18.94
N GLY A 480 14.60 -14.96 18.35
CA GLY A 480 16.03 -15.19 18.40
C GLY A 480 16.80 -13.92 18.07
N ASP A 481 17.80 -13.62 18.90
CA ASP A 481 18.78 -12.53 18.81
C ASP A 481 18.52 -11.49 17.70
N VAL A 482 17.88 -10.38 18.11
CA VAL A 482 17.59 -9.21 17.27
C VAL A 482 18.84 -8.67 16.59
N SER A 483 20.04 -8.86 17.18
CA SER A 483 21.30 -8.40 16.60
C SER A 483 21.67 -9.12 15.29
N SER A 484 21.25 -10.38 15.14
CA SER A 484 21.48 -11.20 13.94
C SER A 484 20.35 -11.09 12.90
N LEU A 485 19.12 -10.78 13.34
CA LEU A 485 17.92 -10.70 12.50
C LEU A 485 18.12 -9.76 11.31
N GLY A 486 18.63 -8.56 11.56
CA GLY A 486 18.86 -7.56 10.52
C GLY A 486 19.86 -8.04 9.46
N LYS A 487 20.95 -8.72 9.86
CA LYS A 487 21.93 -9.26 8.90
C LYS A 487 21.31 -10.37 8.04
N ARG A 488 20.58 -11.28 8.67
CA ARG A 488 19.88 -12.39 8.00
C ARG A 488 18.88 -11.87 6.98
N LEU A 489 18.01 -10.94 7.37
CA LEU A 489 17.02 -10.35 6.48
C LEU A 489 17.68 -9.57 5.32
N ASN A 490 18.70 -8.76 5.60
CA ASN A 490 19.41 -8.00 4.56
C ASN A 490 20.11 -8.91 3.54
N SER A 491 20.61 -10.08 3.94
CA SER A 491 21.28 -11.00 3.01
C SER A 491 20.39 -11.49 1.87
N ARG A 492 19.07 -11.58 2.10
CA ARG A 492 18.10 -12.13 1.14
C ARG A 492 17.13 -11.09 0.59
N LEU A 493 16.76 -10.09 1.39
CA LEU A 493 15.74 -9.09 1.07
C LEU A 493 16.26 -7.65 1.09
N GLY A 494 17.57 -7.43 1.29
CA GLY A 494 18.15 -6.09 1.25
C GLY A 494 18.02 -5.46 -0.14
N TYR A 495 17.85 -4.14 -0.16
CA TYR A 495 17.85 -3.37 -1.41
C TYR A 495 19.25 -3.26 -2.02
N LYS A 496 19.30 -3.02 -3.32
CA LYS A 496 20.52 -2.80 -4.10
C LYS A 496 20.41 -1.50 -4.89
N VAL A 497 21.45 -0.66 -4.83
CA VAL A 497 21.56 0.52 -5.70
C VAL A 497 22.63 0.22 -6.74
N SER A 498 22.20 -0.10 -7.96
CA SER A 498 23.08 -0.48 -9.08
C SER A 498 23.86 0.72 -9.65
N ASP A 499 23.18 1.86 -9.83
CA ASP A 499 23.80 3.12 -10.27
C ASP A 499 23.62 4.20 -9.20
N GLN A 500 24.70 4.45 -8.45
CA GLN A 500 24.71 5.42 -7.37
C GLN A 500 24.63 6.86 -7.87
N GLN A 501 25.24 7.17 -9.01
CA GLN A 501 25.26 8.54 -9.54
C GLN A 501 23.86 8.91 -10.03
N LEU A 502 23.19 7.99 -10.72
CA LEU A 502 21.82 8.14 -11.15
C LEU A 502 20.87 8.27 -9.95
N PHE A 503 20.97 7.39 -8.96
CA PHE A 503 20.16 7.46 -7.72
C PHE A 503 20.24 8.85 -7.08
N MET A 504 21.46 9.39 -6.97
CA MET A 504 21.68 10.69 -6.34
C MET A 504 21.20 11.86 -7.20
N LYS A 505 21.35 11.78 -8.53
CA LYS A 505 20.78 12.76 -9.48
C LYS A 505 19.27 12.83 -9.28
N ILE A 506 18.59 11.69 -9.23
CA ILE A 506 17.13 11.60 -9.08
C ILE A 506 16.70 12.15 -7.71
N LEU A 507 17.35 11.72 -6.63
CA LEU A 507 17.06 12.23 -5.30
C LEU A 507 17.15 13.77 -5.27
N SER A 508 18.19 14.34 -5.90
CA SER A 508 18.32 15.80 -5.98
C SER A 508 17.19 16.45 -6.76
N THR A 509 16.80 15.88 -7.91
CA THR A 509 15.69 16.40 -8.74
C THR A 509 14.38 16.36 -7.97
N GLU A 510 14.06 15.23 -7.36
CA GLU A 510 12.85 15.00 -6.55
C GLU A 510 12.76 16.00 -5.38
N LEU A 511 13.85 16.15 -4.63
CA LEU A 511 13.88 17.11 -3.53
C LEU A 511 13.67 18.55 -4.01
N ASN A 512 14.29 18.94 -5.12
CA ASN A 512 14.13 20.27 -5.69
C ASN A 512 12.68 20.53 -6.14
N GLU A 513 12.04 19.55 -6.79
CA GLU A 513 10.63 19.64 -7.19
C GLU A 513 9.73 19.81 -5.97
N ILE A 514 9.90 18.96 -4.95
CA ILE A 514 9.12 19.05 -3.71
C ILE A 514 9.33 20.42 -3.02
N PHE A 515 10.56 20.94 -2.98
CA PHE A 515 10.84 22.28 -2.45
C PHE A 515 10.14 23.37 -3.25
N TYR A 516 10.14 23.26 -4.58
CA TYR A 516 9.44 24.20 -5.45
C TYR A 516 7.93 24.15 -5.19
N MET A 517 7.32 22.97 -5.14
CA MET A 517 5.89 22.82 -4.83
C MET A 517 5.54 23.36 -3.45
N ALA A 518 6.37 23.09 -2.45
CA ALA A 518 6.21 23.66 -1.11
C ALA A 518 6.20 25.20 -1.16
N THR A 519 7.04 25.83 -1.98
CA THR A 519 7.04 27.30 -2.12
C THR A 519 5.76 27.82 -2.73
N GLN A 520 5.26 27.20 -3.79
CA GLN A 520 4.04 27.62 -4.46
C GLN A 520 2.84 27.52 -3.52
N ASN A 521 2.74 26.43 -2.75
CA ASN A 521 1.69 26.25 -1.73
C ASN A 521 1.79 27.27 -0.57
N ALA A 522 3.00 27.71 -0.22
CA ALA A 522 3.19 28.74 0.79
C ALA A 522 2.56 30.07 0.38
N TYR A 523 2.69 30.44 -0.90
CA TYR A 523 2.07 31.64 -1.47
C TYR A 523 0.55 31.55 -1.48
N GLN A 524 -0.02 30.34 -1.58
CA GLN A 524 -1.46 30.08 -1.53
C GLN A 524 -2.04 29.95 -0.09
N ARG A 525 -1.30 30.40 0.93
CA ARG A 525 -1.71 30.47 2.37
C ARG A 525 -1.91 29.12 3.10
N ASN A 526 -1.41 28.00 2.59
CA ASN A 526 -1.39 26.74 3.35
C ASN A 526 -0.09 26.60 4.18
N HIS A 527 0.04 27.42 5.22
CA HIS A 527 1.29 27.61 5.96
C HIS A 527 1.73 26.37 6.78
N GLY A 528 0.79 25.57 7.29
CA GLY A 528 1.07 24.39 8.12
C GLY A 528 1.75 23.25 7.36
N TYR A 529 1.20 22.88 6.20
CA TYR A 529 1.78 21.86 5.30
C TYR A 529 3.20 22.25 4.89
N THR A 530 3.34 23.48 4.39
CA THR A 530 4.60 24.04 3.91
C THR A 530 5.67 23.97 5.00
N HIS A 531 5.39 24.43 6.21
CA HIS A 531 6.38 24.50 7.28
C HIS A 531 6.90 23.11 7.66
N THR A 532 6.00 22.15 7.89
CA THR A 532 6.36 20.79 8.28
C THR A 532 7.08 20.05 7.15
N LEU A 533 6.62 20.19 5.90
CA LEU A 533 7.28 19.61 4.74
C LEU A 533 8.73 20.12 4.65
N LEU A 534 8.93 21.45 4.75
CA LEU A 534 10.26 22.06 4.74
C LEU A 534 11.13 21.58 5.91
N LEU A 535 10.57 21.41 7.12
CA LEU A 535 11.30 20.88 8.28
C LEU A 535 11.73 19.43 8.08
N LYS A 536 10.83 18.56 7.60
CA LYS A 536 11.10 17.14 7.37
C LYS A 536 12.14 16.97 6.25
N ILE A 537 11.99 17.69 5.14
CA ILE A 537 12.95 17.64 4.02
C ILE A 537 14.30 18.20 4.43
N LYS A 538 14.37 19.32 5.18
CA LYS A 538 15.65 19.85 5.68
C LYS A 538 16.38 18.86 6.57
N ARG A 539 15.66 18.03 7.34
CA ARG A 539 16.26 16.99 8.18
C ARG A 539 16.72 15.77 7.39
N LEU A 540 16.19 15.55 6.18
CA LEU A 540 16.51 14.38 5.35
C LEU A 540 18.03 14.28 5.12
N PRO A 541 18.75 15.33 4.67
CA PRO A 541 20.18 15.22 4.39
C PRO A 541 21.08 15.02 5.61
N ARG A 542 20.68 15.49 6.79
CA ARG A 542 21.43 15.22 8.03
C ARG A 542 21.26 13.76 8.47
N ARG A 543 20.07 13.19 8.29
CA ARG A 543 19.83 11.76 8.52
C ARG A 543 20.54 10.88 7.49
N LEU A 544 20.70 11.37 6.24
CA LEU A 544 21.53 10.72 5.22
C LEU A 544 22.97 10.50 5.73
N SER A 545 23.60 11.51 6.36
CA SER A 545 25.00 11.40 6.82
C SER A 545 25.22 10.41 7.96
N GLU A 546 24.18 10.06 8.72
CA GLU A 546 24.29 9.16 9.86
C GLU A 546 24.17 7.68 9.46
N ASN A 547 23.54 7.37 8.32
CA ASN A 547 23.18 5.99 7.95
C ASN A 547 23.82 5.48 6.64
N ILE A 548 24.56 6.32 5.93
CA ILE A 548 25.10 5.98 4.60
C ILE A 548 26.61 6.21 4.57
N LYS A 549 27.35 5.26 4.00
CA LYS A 549 28.81 5.35 3.76
C LYS A 549 29.22 6.33 2.62
N PHE A 550 28.33 7.22 2.17
CA PHE A 550 28.56 8.10 1.00
C PHE A 550 28.80 9.56 1.40
N GLU A 551 29.79 9.81 2.29
CA GLU A 551 30.04 11.14 2.87
C GLU A 551 30.14 12.28 1.84
N GLY A 552 30.83 12.06 0.71
CA GLY A 552 31.07 13.10 -0.29
C GLY A 552 29.80 13.60 -0.99
N ILE A 553 28.90 12.68 -1.35
CA ILE A 553 27.68 13.00 -2.09
C ILE A 553 26.59 13.53 -1.15
N ILE A 554 26.55 13.03 0.08
CA ILE A 554 25.66 13.54 1.13
C ILE A 554 25.95 15.02 1.42
N ARG A 555 27.24 15.41 1.50
CA ARG A 555 27.62 16.83 1.65
C ARG A 555 27.06 17.70 0.51
N THR A 556 27.02 17.19 -0.71
CA THR A 556 26.44 17.91 -1.87
C THR A 556 24.92 18.04 -1.75
N CYS A 557 24.20 16.97 -1.41
CA CYS A 557 22.75 17.05 -1.17
C CYS A 557 22.39 17.95 0.01
N ILE A 558 23.15 17.90 1.12
CA ILE A 558 23.00 18.82 2.25
C ILE A 558 23.14 20.27 1.76
N LYS A 559 24.16 20.58 0.94
CA LYS A 559 24.38 21.93 0.41
C LYS A 559 23.22 22.39 -0.47
N ILE A 560 22.76 21.55 -1.40
CA ILE A 560 21.64 21.87 -2.31
C ILE A 560 20.37 22.12 -1.49
N VAL A 561 19.97 21.17 -0.65
CA VAL A 561 18.77 21.26 0.19
C VAL A 561 18.84 22.46 1.14
N SER A 562 20.00 22.72 1.76
CA SER A 562 20.16 23.87 2.67
C SER A 562 20.07 25.20 1.93
N ARG A 563 20.63 25.29 0.71
CA ARG A 563 20.54 26.49 -0.13
C ARG A 563 19.10 26.73 -0.57
N SER A 564 18.42 25.70 -1.08
CA SER A 564 17.01 25.75 -1.46
C SER A 564 16.15 26.16 -0.27
N TYR A 565 16.27 25.49 0.88
CA TYR A 565 15.53 25.84 2.10
C TYR A 565 15.75 27.30 2.54
N LYS A 566 16.98 27.83 2.50
CA LYS A 566 17.25 29.24 2.84
C LYS A 566 16.52 30.20 1.91
N ILE A 567 16.50 29.93 0.61
CA ILE A 567 15.80 30.73 -0.40
C ILE A 567 14.29 30.69 -0.13
N VAL A 568 13.73 29.49 0.07
CA VAL A 568 12.30 29.30 0.36
C VAL A 568 11.90 30.01 1.65
N ARG A 569 12.61 29.75 2.75
CA ARG A 569 12.30 30.34 4.06
C ARG A 569 12.25 31.87 3.99
N LYS A 570 13.22 32.51 3.31
CA LYS A 570 13.24 33.96 3.12
C LYS A 570 12.01 34.48 2.36
N LYS A 571 11.48 33.71 1.42
CA LYS A 571 10.27 34.05 0.66
C LYS A 571 8.98 33.82 1.44
N VAL A 572 8.94 32.87 2.36
CA VAL A 572 7.78 32.58 3.22
C VAL A 572 7.69 33.54 4.42
N THR A 573 8.82 34.06 4.91
CA THR A 573 8.87 35.03 6.02
C THR A 573 8.69 36.49 5.59
N LYS A 574 8.71 36.77 4.29
CA LYS A 574 8.34 38.06 3.70
C LYS A 574 6.89 37.97 3.25
#